data_AF-A0A7J8ED57-F1
#
_entry.id   AF-A0A7J8ED57-F1
#
_cell.length_a   1.000
_cell.length_b   1.000
_cell.length_c   1.000
_cell.angle_alpha   90.00
_cell.angle_beta   90.00
_cell.angle_gamma   90.00
#
_symmetry.space_group_name_H-M   'P 1'
#
loop_
_entity.id
_entity.type
_entity.pdbx_description
1 polymer ?
#
loop_
_entity_poly.entity_id
_entity_poly.type
_entity_poly.pdbx_seq_one_letter_code
_entity_poly.pdbx_strand_id
1 'polypeptide(L)'
;MAESDWDTVTVLRKKGPTAAQAKSKQAGQNKQHSITKNTAKLDRETEELHHDRVTLEVGKVIQQGRQSKGLTQKDLATKINEKPQVIADYESGRAIPNNQVLGKIERAIGLKLRGKDIGKPIEKGPKAK
;
A
#
# COMPACT_ATOMS: atom_id res chain seq x y z
N MET A 1 72.20 17.42 1.92
CA MET A 1 71.33 16.41 1.30
C MET A 1 69.91 16.69 1.78
N ALA A 2 69.10 17.30 0.92
CA ALA A 2 67.70 17.62 1.19
C ALA A 2 66.88 16.77 0.22
N GLU A 3 66.24 15.71 0.70
CA GLU A 3 65.42 14.84 -0.13
C GLU A 3 64.11 14.50 0.57
N SER A 4 63.08 15.20 0.11
CA SER A 4 61.78 14.65 -0.29
C SER A 4 60.79 14.21 0.80
N ASP A 5 60.10 15.21 1.34
CA ASP A 5 58.80 15.10 2.02
C ASP A 5 57.72 14.77 0.96
N TRP A 6 57.54 13.48 0.63
CA TRP A 6 56.47 13.01 -0.26
C TRP A 6 55.15 12.93 0.52
N ASP A 7 54.36 14.01 0.39
CA ASP A 7 52.91 14.12 0.51
C ASP A 7 52.15 12.95 1.17
N THR A 8 51.87 13.08 2.48
CA THR A 8 50.77 12.34 3.10
C THR A 8 49.43 12.85 2.54
N VAL A 9 48.99 12.26 1.42
CA VAL A 9 47.65 12.49 0.87
C VAL A 9 46.63 11.93 1.86
N THR A 10 46.12 12.80 2.72
CA THR A 10 45.02 12.48 3.62
C THR A 10 43.77 12.31 2.76
N VAL A 11 43.48 11.08 2.33
CA VAL A 11 42.22 10.76 1.65
C VAL A 11 41.10 10.89 2.69
N LEU A 12 40.50 12.07 2.79
CA LEU A 12 39.28 12.28 3.56
C LEU A 12 38.15 11.53 2.87
N ARG A 13 38.03 10.22 3.16
CA ARG A 13 36.91 9.41 2.69
C ARG A 13 35.65 10.01 3.27
N LYS A 14 34.73 10.45 2.39
CA LYS A 14 33.41 10.94 2.76
C LYS A 14 32.76 9.93 3.71
N LYS A 15 32.43 10.38 4.92
CA LYS A 15 31.77 9.60 5.97
C LYS A 15 30.62 8.80 5.35
N GLY A 16 30.58 7.49 5.61
CA GLY A 16 29.54 6.61 5.06
C GLY A 16 28.14 7.18 5.35
N PRO A 17 27.16 6.96 4.45
CA PRO A 17 25.81 7.49 4.61
C PRO A 17 25.24 7.04 5.96
N THR A 18 24.66 7.99 6.70
CA THR A 18 23.90 7.69 7.92
C THR A 18 22.73 6.76 7.60
N ALA A 19 22.16 6.07 8.59
CA ALA A 19 21.01 5.18 8.37
C ALA A 19 19.83 5.86 7.65
N ALA A 20 19.68 7.19 7.79
CA ALA A 20 18.69 8.00 7.07
C ALA A 20 19.04 8.26 5.59
N GLN A 21 20.31 8.16 5.21
CA GLN A 21 20.82 8.33 3.84
C GLN A 21 20.98 6.99 3.10
N ALA A 22 20.67 5.86 3.76
CA ALA A 22 20.68 4.55 3.12
C ALA A 22 19.59 4.50 2.03
N LYS A 23 19.97 4.06 0.82
CA LYS A 23 19.02 3.91 -0.29
C LYS A 23 17.95 2.89 0.08
N SER A 24 16.68 3.27 -0.06
CA SER A 24 15.57 2.33 0.14
C SER A 24 15.65 1.21 -0.91
N LYS A 25 15.33 -0.03 -0.50
CA LYS A 25 15.45 -1.22 -1.36
C LYS A 25 14.59 -1.18 -2.63
N GLN A 26 13.65 -0.24 -2.72
CA GLN A 26 12.74 -0.03 -3.85
C GLN A 26 12.89 1.37 -4.47
N ALA A 27 13.98 2.10 -4.16
CA ALA A 27 14.22 3.42 -4.72
C ALA A 27 14.28 3.35 -6.27
N GLY A 28 13.49 4.20 -6.94
CA GLY A 28 13.45 4.28 -8.40
C GLY A 28 12.55 3.24 -9.08
N GLN A 29 11.80 2.41 -8.34
CA GLN A 29 10.86 1.43 -8.90
C GLN A 29 9.41 1.81 -8.60
N ASN A 30 8.51 1.64 -9.57
CA ASN A 30 7.05 1.82 -9.40
C ASN A 30 6.33 0.46 -9.40
N LYS A 31 6.31 -0.20 -8.25
CA LYS A 31 5.59 -1.47 -8.09
C LYS A 31 4.09 -1.20 -7.86
N GLN A 32 3.28 -1.44 -8.89
CA GLN A 32 1.82 -1.22 -8.88
C GLN A 32 1.07 -2.09 -7.86
N HIS A 33 1.51 -3.33 -7.66
CA HIS A 33 0.94 -4.27 -6.69
C HIS A 33 1.96 -4.54 -5.58
N SER A 34 1.75 -3.93 -4.41
CA SER A 34 2.55 -4.24 -3.22
C SER A 34 2.03 -5.49 -2.54
N ILE A 35 2.96 -6.28 -2.00
CA ILE A 35 2.66 -7.50 -1.27
C ILE A 35 2.10 -7.10 0.11
N THR A 36 0.97 -7.71 0.49
CA THR A 36 0.20 -7.34 1.69
C THR A 36 0.77 -7.92 2.99
N LYS A 37 1.48 -9.06 2.91
CA LYS A 37 2.11 -9.74 4.03
C LYS A 37 3.64 -9.81 3.83
N ASN A 38 4.38 -9.88 4.93
CA ASN A 38 5.83 -10.09 4.87
C ASN A 38 6.13 -11.47 4.29
N THR A 39 6.75 -11.54 3.13
CA THR A 39 7.08 -12.80 2.43
C THR A 39 7.96 -13.70 3.29
N ALA A 40 8.86 -13.13 4.09
CA ALA A 40 9.72 -13.88 5.02
C ALA A 40 8.98 -14.53 6.21
N LYS A 41 7.74 -14.11 6.52
CA LYS A 41 6.89 -14.78 7.51
C LYS A 41 6.09 -15.92 6.87
N LEU A 42 5.56 -15.67 5.67
CA LEU A 42 4.85 -16.69 4.88
C LEU A 42 5.73 -17.89 4.49
N ASP A 43 7.02 -17.67 4.22
CA ASP A 43 7.97 -18.74 3.88
C ASP A 43 8.32 -19.65 5.07
N ARG A 44 8.06 -19.19 6.31
CA ARG A 44 8.34 -19.91 7.56
C ARG A 44 7.13 -20.61 8.18
N GLU A 45 5.92 -20.12 7.91
CA GLU A 45 4.67 -20.74 8.38
C GLU A 45 4.28 -21.90 7.44
N THR A 46 4.39 -23.13 7.93
CA THR A 46 4.07 -24.36 7.18
C THR A 46 2.73 -25.01 7.59
N GLU A 47 2.03 -24.47 8.59
CA GLU A 47 0.74 -25.00 9.07
C GLU A 47 -0.31 -23.87 9.27
N GLU A 48 -1.50 -24.10 8.69
CA GLU A 48 -2.74 -23.29 8.70
C GLU A 48 -2.73 -21.86 8.10
N LEU A 49 -3.06 -21.81 6.80
CA LEU A 49 -3.24 -20.59 6.02
C LEU A 49 -4.60 -19.90 6.26
N HIS A 50 -5.05 -19.73 7.50
CA HIS A 50 -6.26 -18.94 7.80
C HIS A 50 -5.97 -17.45 7.58
N HIS A 51 -6.41 -16.92 6.43
CA HIS A 51 -6.39 -15.49 6.15
C HIS A 51 -7.69 -14.86 6.61
N ASP A 52 -7.60 -13.89 7.52
CA ASP A 52 -8.72 -13.00 7.80
C ASP A 52 -9.20 -12.35 6.50
N ARG A 53 -10.45 -12.62 6.15
CA ARG A 53 -11.11 -12.06 4.97
C ARG A 53 -11.80 -10.76 5.34
N VAL A 54 -12.14 -9.99 4.31
CA VAL A 54 -12.92 -8.78 4.53
C VAL A 54 -14.27 -9.15 5.14
N THR A 55 -14.69 -8.45 6.20
CA THR A 55 -16.00 -8.68 6.81
C THR A 55 -17.11 -8.29 5.83
N LEU A 56 -18.26 -8.95 5.94
CA LEU A 56 -19.41 -8.69 5.06
C LEU A 56 -19.91 -7.25 5.16
N GLU A 57 -19.70 -6.59 6.31
CA GLU A 57 -20.03 -5.18 6.54
C GLU A 57 -19.29 -4.26 5.56
N VAL A 58 -17.98 -4.46 5.37
CA VAL A 58 -17.18 -3.68 4.42
C VAL A 58 -17.69 -3.90 2.99
N GLY A 59 -18.04 -5.13 2.63
CA GLY A 59 -18.62 -5.45 1.32
C GLY A 59 -19.92 -4.67 1.05
N LYS A 60 -20.82 -4.59 2.05
CA LYS A 60 -22.05 -3.80 1.98
C LYS A 60 -21.77 -2.30 1.82
N VAL A 61 -20.81 -1.76 2.56
CA VAL A 61 -20.44 -0.34 2.46
C VAL A 61 -19.86 0.00 1.08
N ILE A 62 -19.04 -0.88 0.51
CA ILE A 62 -18.52 -0.72 -0.87
C ILE A 62 -19.68 -0.66 -1.86
N GLN A 63 -20.62 -1.60 -1.76
CA GLN A 63 -21.78 -1.68 -2.64
C GLN A 63 -22.66 -0.42 -2.52
N GLN A 64 -22.94 0.04 -1.30
CA GLN A 64 -23.70 1.27 -1.05
C GLN A 64 -22.98 2.48 -1.64
N GLY A 65 -21.69 2.67 -1.32
CA GLY A 65 -20.90 3.80 -1.84
C GLY A 65 -20.78 3.81 -3.37
N ARG A 66 -20.79 2.64 -4.00
CA ARG A 66 -20.82 2.47 -5.45
C ARG A 66 -22.18 2.89 -6.03
N GLN A 67 -23.28 2.40 -5.46
CA GLN A 67 -24.65 2.72 -5.88
C GLN A 67 -24.98 4.20 -5.69
N SER A 68 -24.59 4.82 -4.57
CA SER A 68 -24.77 6.26 -4.33
C SER A 68 -24.05 7.14 -5.34
N LYS A 69 -23.03 6.61 -6.02
CA LYS A 69 -22.29 7.31 -7.09
C LYS A 69 -22.68 6.87 -8.50
N GLY A 70 -23.67 5.99 -8.64
CA GLY A 70 -24.11 5.47 -9.94
C GLY A 70 -23.03 4.68 -10.69
N LEU A 71 -22.04 4.11 -9.99
CA LEU A 71 -20.93 3.38 -10.62
C LEU A 71 -21.28 1.90 -10.78
N THR A 72 -20.91 1.27 -11.89
CA THR A 72 -20.91 -0.20 -11.97
C THR A 72 -19.66 -0.79 -11.31
N GLN A 73 -19.63 -2.10 -11.02
CA GLN A 73 -18.41 -2.75 -10.52
C GLN A 73 -17.23 -2.58 -11.50
N LYS A 74 -17.53 -2.60 -12.81
CA LYS A 74 -16.55 -2.35 -13.87
C LYS A 74 -16.03 -0.91 -13.82
N ASP A 75 -16.90 0.07 -13.66
CA ASP A 75 -16.49 1.49 -13.60
C ASP A 75 -15.65 1.78 -12.37
N LEU A 76 -16.02 1.21 -11.21
CA LEU A 76 -15.23 1.32 -10.00
C LEU A 76 -13.85 0.67 -10.19
N ALA A 77 -13.81 -0.54 -10.75
CA ALA A 77 -12.57 -1.27 -11.03
C ALA A 77 -11.63 -0.49 -11.97
N THR A 78 -12.15 0.03 -13.08
CA THR A 78 -11.40 0.90 -14.00
C THR A 78 -10.88 2.15 -13.28
N LYS A 79 -11.71 2.79 -12.44
CA LYS A 79 -11.33 4.00 -11.70
C LYS A 79 -10.20 3.76 -10.69
N ILE A 80 -10.12 2.56 -10.10
CA ILE A 80 -9.05 2.20 -9.16
C ILE A 80 -7.88 1.43 -9.81
N ASN A 81 -7.94 1.19 -11.12
CA ASN A 81 -6.98 0.37 -11.87
C ASN A 81 -6.85 -1.05 -11.29
N GLU A 82 -7.97 -1.71 -11.00
CA GLU A 82 -8.02 -3.11 -10.58
C GLU A 82 -8.97 -3.90 -11.49
N LYS A 83 -8.95 -5.23 -11.38
CA LYS A 83 -9.87 -6.09 -12.15
C LYS A 83 -11.29 -6.06 -11.57
N PRO A 84 -12.35 -6.14 -12.40
CA PRO A 84 -13.74 -6.21 -11.92
C PRO A 84 -13.99 -7.36 -10.93
N GLN A 85 -13.33 -8.51 -11.17
CA GLN A 85 -13.38 -9.67 -10.28
C GLN A 85 -12.93 -9.35 -8.85
N VAL A 86 -11.89 -8.51 -8.72
CA VAL A 86 -11.38 -8.10 -7.40
C VAL A 86 -12.49 -7.38 -6.63
N ILE A 87 -13.16 -6.41 -7.25
CA ILE A 87 -14.28 -5.70 -6.63
C ILE A 87 -15.41 -6.66 -6.22
N ALA A 88 -15.76 -7.61 -7.08
CA ALA A 88 -16.79 -8.61 -6.75
C ALA A 88 -16.41 -9.48 -5.55
N ASP A 89 -15.14 -9.86 -5.41
CA ASP A 89 -14.65 -10.62 -4.26
C ASP A 89 -14.58 -9.79 -2.98
N TYR A 90 -14.38 -8.46 -3.08
CA TYR A 90 -14.49 -7.54 -1.95
C TYR A 90 -15.95 -7.33 -1.52
N GLU A 91 -16.88 -7.12 -2.46
CA GLU A 91 -18.31 -6.96 -2.15
C GLU A 91 -18.92 -8.24 -1.53
N SER A 92 -18.39 -9.42 -1.88
CA SER A 92 -18.84 -10.71 -1.33
C SER A 92 -18.08 -11.19 -0.08
N GLY A 93 -17.11 -10.43 0.42
CA GLY A 93 -16.34 -10.80 1.62
C GLY A 93 -15.38 -11.99 1.44
N ARG A 94 -15.08 -12.38 0.19
CA ARG A 94 -14.13 -13.48 -0.11
C ARG A 94 -12.70 -12.99 -0.26
N ALA A 95 -12.50 -11.71 -0.55
CA ALA A 95 -11.18 -11.14 -0.79
C ALA A 95 -10.30 -11.13 0.46
N ILE A 96 -8.99 -11.25 0.23
CA ILE A 96 -7.97 -10.97 1.24
C ILE A 96 -7.79 -9.45 1.30
N PRO A 97 -7.92 -8.82 2.48
CA PRO A 97 -7.84 -7.37 2.61
C PRO A 97 -6.44 -6.86 2.20
N ASN A 98 -6.39 -6.09 1.12
CA ASN A 98 -5.22 -5.33 0.71
C ASN A 98 -5.41 -3.85 1.04
N ASN A 99 -4.56 -3.32 1.92
CA ASN A 99 -4.65 -1.95 2.40
C ASN A 99 -4.52 -0.90 1.28
N GLN A 100 -3.81 -1.22 0.19
CA GLN A 100 -3.70 -0.36 -0.99
C GLN A 100 -5.03 -0.33 -1.76
N VAL A 101 -5.61 -1.48 -2.04
CA VAL A 101 -6.89 -1.60 -2.77
C VAL A 101 -8.01 -0.93 -1.98
N LEU A 102 -8.12 -1.23 -0.68
CA LEU A 102 -9.09 -0.58 0.21
C LEU A 102 -8.93 0.94 0.20
N GLY A 103 -7.70 1.46 0.31
CA GLY A 103 -7.44 2.90 0.25
C GLY A 103 -7.79 3.54 -1.10
N LYS A 104 -7.69 2.82 -2.23
CA LYS A 104 -8.17 3.30 -3.53
C LYS A 104 -9.69 3.35 -3.58
N ILE A 105 -10.36 2.29 -3.10
CA ILE A 105 -11.83 2.21 -3.06
C ILE A 105 -12.39 3.32 -2.16
N GLU A 106 -11.87 3.50 -0.95
CA GLU A 106 -12.28 4.57 -0.02
C GLU A 106 -12.28 5.95 -0.67
N ARG A 107 -11.23 6.27 -1.45
CA ARG A 107 -11.14 7.55 -2.16
C ARG A 107 -12.13 7.64 -3.32
N ALA A 108 -12.38 6.52 -4.01
CA ALA A 108 -13.32 6.46 -5.13
C ALA A 108 -14.77 6.62 -4.66
N ILE A 109 -15.16 5.92 -3.58
CA ILE A 109 -16.54 5.94 -3.04
C ILE A 109 -16.75 7.04 -1.99
N GLY A 110 -15.70 7.55 -1.37
CA GLY A 110 -15.76 8.63 -0.37
C GLY A 110 -16.22 8.17 1.01
N LEU A 111 -16.15 6.88 1.29
CA LEU A 111 -16.50 6.26 2.57
C LEU A 111 -15.28 5.56 3.13
N LYS A 112 -15.15 5.52 4.46
CA LYS A 112 -14.12 4.74 5.16
C LYS A 112 -14.49 3.26 5.15
N LEU A 113 -13.52 2.41 4.86
CA LEU A 113 -13.65 0.95 4.80
C LEU A 113 -12.74 0.26 5.83
N ARG A 114 -12.04 1.05 6.66
CA ARG A 114 -11.03 0.61 7.61
C ARG A 114 -11.24 1.27 8.97
N GLY A 115 -10.85 0.56 10.04
CA GLY A 115 -10.92 1.05 11.41
C GLY A 115 -12.32 0.92 12.02
N LYS A 116 -12.61 1.73 13.04
CA LYS A 116 -13.87 1.70 13.80
C LYS A 116 -15.00 2.50 13.14
N ASP A 117 -14.69 3.30 12.12
CA ASP A 117 -15.59 4.22 11.45
C ASP A 117 -16.00 3.73 10.05
N ILE A 118 -16.26 2.43 9.91
CA ILE A 118 -16.69 1.83 8.64
C ILE A 118 -18.02 2.47 8.20
N GLY A 119 -18.10 2.87 6.93
CA GLY A 119 -19.29 3.53 6.37
C GLY A 119 -19.40 5.03 6.61
N LYS A 120 -18.53 5.64 7.42
CA LYS A 120 -18.52 7.11 7.58
C LYS A 120 -17.90 7.80 6.37
N PRO A 121 -18.34 9.01 6.01
CA PRO A 121 -17.70 9.80 4.96
C PRO A 121 -16.20 10.00 5.25
N ILE A 122 -15.38 9.90 4.21
CA ILE A 122 -13.96 10.24 4.32
C ILE A 122 -13.86 11.76 4.38
N GLU A 123 -13.53 12.30 5.55
CA GLU A 123 -13.18 13.71 5.69
C GLU A 123 -11.92 13.94 4.85
N LYS A 124 -12.06 14.69 3.74
CA LYS A 124 -10.91 15.14 2.96
C LYS A 124 -10.20 16.23 3.75
N GLY A 125 -9.43 15.83 4.77
CA GLY A 125 -8.45 16.72 5.38
C GLY A 125 -7.52 17.30 4.31
N PRO A 126 -7.01 18.53 4.48
CA PRO A 126 -6.16 19.16 3.48
C PRO A 126 -4.96 18.26 3.22
N LYS A 127 -4.70 17.93 1.95
CA LYS A 127 -3.49 17.23 1.55
C LYS A 127 -2.33 18.18 1.88
N ALA A 128 -1.56 17.86 2.93
CA ALA A 128 -0.30 18.55 3.19
C ALA A 128 0.55 18.41 1.92
N LYS A 129 0.82 19.57 1.30
CA LYS A 129 1.76 19.72 0.19
C LYS A 129 3.18 19.53 0.68
#